data_AF-W4AT01-F1
#
_entry.id   AF-W4AT01-F1
#
_cell.length_a   1.000
_cell.length_b   1.000
_cell.length_c   1.000
_cell.angle_alpha   90.00
_cell.angle_beta   90.00
_cell.angle_gamma   90.00
#
_symmetry.space_group_name_H-M   'P 1'
#
loop_
_entity.id
_entity.type
_entity.pdbx_description
1 polymer ?
#
loop_
_entity_poly.entity_id
_entity_poly.type
_entity_poly.pdbx_seq_one_letter_code
_entity_poly.pdbx_strand_id
1 'polypeptide(L)'
;MFVSEIHLGRGKVLSPHGHPDTDELCYVIKGEISYSLVDPCSHRVHALHVTPGQVVHAPVGWCHWVTSLTPDTILLFMYNAEHPHQMDIAPLWSHALREADSFQINGAHKQPQAEPILPSVPIQKKMQTVVQKSPLPAPPLIMASNHSNKTTHSR
;
A
#
# COMPACT_ATOMS: atom_id res chain seq x y z
N MET A 1 -1.75 22.45 10.55
CA MET A 1 -2.20 21.06 10.73
C MET A 1 -3.40 20.83 9.82
N PHE A 2 -3.38 19.76 9.06
CA PHE A 2 -4.43 19.38 8.12
C PHE A 2 -4.95 17.99 8.49
N VAL A 3 -6.26 17.76 8.32
CA VAL A 3 -6.92 16.50 8.68
C VAL A 3 -7.85 16.09 7.54
N SER A 4 -7.83 14.81 7.17
CA SER A 4 -8.66 14.24 6.12
C SER A 4 -9.33 12.96 6.60
N GLU A 5 -10.61 12.78 6.28
CA GLU A 5 -11.35 11.54 6.52
C GLU A 5 -11.47 10.76 5.22
N ILE A 6 -11.08 9.48 5.25
CA ILE A 6 -11.05 8.61 4.07
C ILE A 6 -11.97 7.40 4.27
N HIS A 7 -12.78 7.11 3.26
CA HIS A 7 -13.70 5.97 3.23
C HIS A 7 -13.27 4.98 2.14
N LEU A 8 -13.05 3.73 2.54
CA LEU A 8 -12.58 2.68 1.63
C LEU A 8 -13.44 1.42 1.69
N GLY A 9 -13.82 0.95 0.51
CA GLY A 9 -14.39 -0.39 0.32
C GLY A 9 -13.36 -1.50 0.49
N ARG A 10 -13.81 -2.75 0.64
CA ARG A 10 -12.93 -3.93 0.76
C ARG A 10 -12.03 -4.05 -0.47
N GLY A 11 -10.74 -4.25 -0.26
CA GLY A 11 -9.73 -4.37 -1.31
C GLY A 11 -9.42 -3.08 -2.05
N LYS A 12 -10.02 -1.95 -1.66
CA LYS A 12 -9.64 -0.64 -2.20
C LYS A 12 -8.31 -0.20 -1.61
N VAL A 13 -7.53 0.49 -2.44
CA VAL A 13 -6.16 0.87 -2.14
C VAL A 13 -6.05 2.39 -2.30
N LEU A 14 -5.47 3.05 -1.30
CA LEU A 14 -4.84 4.35 -1.49
C LEU A 14 -3.46 4.08 -2.07
N SER A 15 -3.24 4.51 -3.31
CA SER A 15 -2.06 4.15 -4.10
C SER A 15 -0.76 4.55 -3.40
N PRO A 16 0.36 3.87 -3.71
CA PRO A 16 1.68 4.27 -3.20
C PRO A 16 1.97 5.75 -3.43
N HIS A 17 2.23 6.47 -2.35
CA HIS A 17 2.53 7.90 -2.33
C HIS A 17 3.50 8.23 -1.19
N GLY A 18 3.98 9.47 -1.18
CA GLY A 18 4.72 10.04 -0.06
C GLY A 18 4.49 11.55 0.04
N HIS A 19 4.91 12.13 1.16
CA HIS A 19 4.78 13.55 1.45
C HIS A 19 6.17 14.17 1.62
N PRO A 20 6.62 15.06 0.73
CA PRO A 20 7.98 15.59 0.77
C PRO A 20 8.21 16.57 1.94
N ASP A 21 7.14 17.08 2.55
CA ASP A 21 7.20 18.21 3.48
C ASP A 21 6.47 17.97 4.80
N THR A 22 5.88 16.79 5.02
CA THR A 22 5.15 16.51 6.26
C THR A 22 5.07 15.03 6.60
N ASP A 23 4.94 14.74 7.89
CA ASP A 23 4.59 13.42 8.39
C ASP A 23 3.09 13.15 8.17
N GLU A 24 2.74 11.88 7.98
CA GLU A 24 1.34 11.43 8.00
C GLU A 24 1.11 10.50 9.19
N LEU A 25 0.07 10.80 9.98
CA LEU A 25 -0.51 9.88 10.94
C LEU A 25 -1.84 9.35 10.40
N CYS A 26 -1.98 8.03 10.35
CA CYS A 26 -3.23 7.37 10.00
C CYS A 26 -3.84 6.71 11.25
N TYR A 27 -5.02 7.16 11.66
CA TYR A 27 -5.83 6.56 12.72
C TYR A 27 -7.00 5.76 12.12
N VAL A 28 -7.22 4.55 12.60
CA VAL A 28 -8.32 3.70 12.13
C VAL A 28 -9.56 3.93 12.99
N ILE A 29 -10.60 4.55 12.42
CA ILE A 29 -11.89 4.77 13.09
C ILE A 29 -12.74 3.50 13.04
N LYS A 30 -12.87 2.90 11.84
CA LYS A 30 -13.67 1.70 11.58
C LYS A 30 -12.97 0.83 10.55
N GLY A 31 -13.15 -0.48 10.66
CA GLY A 31 -12.60 -1.45 9.71
C GLY A 31 -11.15 -1.83 10.02
N GLU A 32 -10.51 -2.51 9.07
CA GLU A 32 -9.14 -2.98 9.19
C GLU A 32 -8.37 -2.68 7.91
N ILE A 33 -7.10 -2.37 8.05
CA ILE A 33 -6.21 -2.05 6.93
C ILE A 33 -4.92 -2.85 7.00
N SER A 34 -4.32 -3.08 5.83
CA SER A 34 -2.90 -3.32 5.70
C SER A 34 -2.23 -2.00 5.32
N TYR A 35 -1.39 -1.47 6.20
CA TYR A 35 -0.61 -0.26 6.00
C TYR A 35 0.83 -0.65 5.65
N SER A 36 1.30 -0.27 4.48
CA SER A 36 2.63 -0.67 4.01
C SER A 36 3.55 0.53 3.85
N LEU A 37 4.79 0.43 4.34
CA LEU A 37 5.79 1.48 4.27
C LEU A 37 7.10 0.94 3.69
N VAL A 38 7.81 1.76 2.93
CA VAL A 38 9.18 1.47 2.47
C VAL A 38 10.16 2.24 3.34
N ASP A 39 11.06 1.51 4.01
CA ASP A 39 12.20 2.11 4.69
C ASP A 39 13.23 2.58 3.65
N PRO A 40 13.51 3.90 3.54
CA PRO A 40 14.43 4.44 2.54
C PRO A 40 15.90 4.08 2.83
N CYS A 41 16.24 3.69 4.06
CA CYS A 41 17.60 3.30 4.41
C CYS A 41 17.83 1.80 4.17
N SER A 42 16.89 0.94 4.60
CA SER A 42 17.04 -0.50 4.47
C SER A 42 16.44 -1.09 3.19
N HIS A 43 15.65 -0.30 2.46
CA HIS A 43 14.88 -0.71 1.29
C HIS A 43 13.91 -1.86 1.56
N ARG A 44 13.53 -2.08 2.82
CA ARG A 44 12.58 -3.11 3.22
C ARG A 44 11.17 -2.55 3.24
N VAL A 45 10.22 -3.39 2.84
CA VAL A 45 8.79 -3.11 2.99
C VAL A 45 8.32 -3.65 4.32
N HIS A 46 7.68 -2.81 5.11
CA HIS A 46 6.96 -3.17 6.32
C HIS A 46 5.46 -3.16 6.00
N ALA A 47 4.75 -4.28 6.22
CA ALA A 47 3.31 -4.34 6.07
C ALA A 47 2.67 -4.61 7.44
N LEU A 48 1.91 -3.65 7.93
CA LEU A 48 1.30 -3.65 9.25
C LEU A 48 -0.20 -3.91 9.11
N HIS A 49 -0.72 -4.89 9.84
CA HIS A 49 -2.16 -5.05 10.02
C HIS A 49 -2.61 -4.10 11.14
N VAL A 50 -3.51 -3.17 10.80
CA VAL A 50 -3.96 -2.11 11.70
C VAL A 50 -5.47 -2.21 11.87
N THR A 51 -5.92 -2.14 13.11
CA THR A 51 -7.29 -2.35 13.57
C THR A 51 -7.84 -1.08 14.25
N PRO A 52 -9.15 -0.97 14.51
CA PRO A 52 -9.75 0.24 15.06
C PRO A 52 -9.11 0.69 16.37
N GLY A 53 -8.89 2.00 16.51
CA GLY A 53 -8.24 2.60 17.68
C GLY A 53 -6.71 2.65 17.60
N GLN A 54 -6.10 2.03 16.59
CA GLN A 54 -4.65 2.07 16.38
C GLN A 54 -4.24 3.22 15.45
N VAL A 55 -2.99 3.67 15.63
CA VAL A 55 -2.34 4.70 14.83
C VAL A 55 -1.10 4.13 14.18
N VAL A 56 -0.85 4.50 12.93
CA VAL A 56 0.42 4.30 12.24
C VAL A 56 0.97 5.64 11.75
N HIS A 57 2.29 5.71 11.62
CA HIS A 57 3.03 6.92 11.26
C HIS A 57 3.90 6.64 10.03
N ALA A 58 3.77 7.47 9.00
CA ALA A 58 4.72 7.56 7.91
C ALA A 58 5.58 8.82 8.08
N PRO A 59 6.90 8.68 8.22
CA PRO A 59 7.79 9.83 8.27
C PRO A 59 7.82 10.61 6.96
N VAL A 60 8.20 11.88 7.03
CA VAL A 60 8.41 12.75 5.85
C VAL A 60 9.21 12.02 4.75
N GLY A 61 8.67 12.00 3.54
CA GLY A 61 9.28 11.43 2.34
C GLY A 61 9.17 9.91 2.22
N TRP A 62 8.63 9.20 3.21
CA TRP A 62 8.52 7.74 3.15
C TRP A 62 7.38 7.32 2.23
N CYS A 63 7.69 6.48 1.24
CA CYS A 63 6.70 5.86 0.39
C CYS A 63 5.84 4.89 1.19
N HIS A 64 4.52 5.01 1.08
CA HIS A 64 3.58 4.14 1.76
C HIS A 64 2.26 4.01 0.99
N TRP A 65 1.47 3.00 1.34
CA TRP A 65 0.12 2.78 0.79
C TRP A 65 -0.77 2.07 1.80
N VAL A 66 -2.07 2.17 1.57
CA VAL A 66 -3.09 1.59 2.45
C VAL A 66 -4.04 0.73 1.67
N THR A 67 -4.22 -0.51 2.10
CA THR A 67 -5.22 -1.43 1.54
C THR A 67 -6.28 -1.73 2.59
N SER A 68 -7.53 -1.46 2.25
CA SER A 68 -8.67 -1.80 3.09
C SER A 68 -8.94 -3.31 3.07
N LEU A 69 -9.02 -3.93 4.24
CA LEU A 69 -9.32 -5.36 4.41
C LEU A 69 -10.81 -5.62 4.66
N THR A 70 -11.59 -4.57 4.96
CA THR A 70 -13.01 -4.62 5.30
C THR A 70 -13.87 -3.71 4.41
N PRO A 71 -15.19 -3.95 4.28
CA PRO A 71 -16.04 -3.21 3.33
C PRO A 71 -16.35 -1.76 3.72
N ASP A 72 -16.28 -1.40 5.01
CA ASP A 72 -16.65 -0.06 5.50
C ASP A 72 -15.50 0.54 6.33
N THR A 73 -14.32 0.66 5.73
CA THR A 73 -13.15 1.19 6.43
C THR A 73 -13.21 2.71 6.44
N ILE A 74 -13.04 3.29 7.63
CA ILE A 74 -13.00 4.75 7.85
C ILE A 74 -11.68 5.07 8.54
N LEU A 75 -10.90 5.95 7.91
CA LEU A 75 -9.57 6.38 8.37
C LEU A 75 -9.54 7.88 8.58
N LEU A 76 -8.74 8.33 9.54
CA LEU A 76 -8.41 9.72 9.74
C LEU A 76 -6.92 9.93 9.50
N PHE A 77 -6.59 10.72 8.47
CA PHE A 77 -5.22 11.11 8.16
C PHE A 77 -4.95 12.50 8.73
N MET A 78 -3.83 12.65 9.41
CA MET A 78 -3.42 13.89 10.08
C MET A 78 -2.01 14.25 9.66
N TYR A 79 -1.82 15.52 9.32
CA TYR A 79 -0.57 16.04 8.77
C TYR A 79 -0.06 17.22 9.58
N ASN A 80 1.25 17.27 9.76
CA ASN A 80 1.94 18.39 10.39
C ASN A 80 2.27 19.52 9.39
N ALA A 81 1.33 19.83 8.50
CA ALA A 81 1.38 20.94 7.54
C ALA A 81 -0.03 21.51 7.36
N GLU A 82 -0.16 22.75 6.90
CA GLU A 82 -1.47 23.33 6.54
C GLU A 82 -1.95 22.86 5.16
N HIS A 83 -1.00 22.66 4.24
CA HIS A 83 -1.23 22.21 2.88
C HIS A 83 -0.23 21.09 2.55
N PRO A 84 -0.52 19.82 2.92
CA PRO A 84 0.41 18.72 2.71
C PRO A 84 0.58 18.46 1.21
N HIS A 85 1.81 18.40 0.73
CA HIS A 85 2.07 17.96 -0.65
C HIS A 85 2.04 16.44 -0.71
N GLN A 86 1.45 15.89 -1.78
CA GLN A 86 1.45 14.45 -2.05
C GLN A 86 2.12 14.17 -3.39
N MET A 87 2.99 13.18 -3.41
CA MET A 87 3.64 12.66 -4.61
C MET A 87 3.23 11.22 -4.82
N ASP A 88 2.43 10.97 -5.86
CA ASP A 88 2.08 9.61 -6.25
C ASP A 88 3.26 8.93 -6.96
N ILE A 89 3.56 7.70 -6.56
CA ILE A 89 4.75 7.00 -7.05
C ILE A 89 4.59 6.49 -8.48
N ALA A 90 3.39 6.06 -8.90
CA ALA A 90 3.19 5.54 -10.25
C ALA A 90 3.40 6.60 -11.37
N PRO A 91 2.85 7.83 -11.24
CA PRO A 91 3.20 8.92 -12.15
C PRO A 91 4.69 9.28 -12.08
N LEU A 92 5.27 9.39 -10.88
CA LEU A 92 6.69 9.72 -10.71
C LEU A 92 7.60 8.73 -11.42
N TRP A 93 7.35 7.43 -11.29
CA TRP A 93 8.11 6.38 -11.96
C TRP A 93 8.05 6.53 -13.49
N SER A 94 6.86 6.81 -14.02
CA SER A 94 6.67 7.02 -15.46
C SER A 94 7.46 8.22 -15.99
N HIS A 95 7.55 9.30 -15.20
CA HIS A 95 8.35 10.48 -15.55
C HIS A 95 9.86 10.23 -15.43
N ALA A 96 10.31 9.60 -14.35
CA ALA A 96 11.73 9.31 -14.12
C ALA A 96 12.33 8.43 -15.22
N LEU A 97 11.58 7.43 -15.71
CA LEU A 97 12.02 6.60 -16.83
C LEU A 97 12.18 7.41 -18.13
N ARG A 98 11.29 8.37 -18.39
CA ARG A 98 11.38 9.24 -19.57
C ARG A 98 12.55 10.22 -19.50
N GLU A 99 12.92 10.66 -18.31
CA GLU A 99 14.09 11.52 -18.11
C GLU A 99 15.42 10.75 -18.15
N ALA A 100 15.43 9.50 -17.67
CA ALA A 100 16.59 8.62 -17.83
C ALA A 100 16.91 8.37 -19.31
N ASP A 101 15.88 8.25 -20.15
CA ASP A 101 16.05 8.14 -21.61
C ASP A 101 16.53 9.45 -22.26
N SER A 102 16.20 10.62 -21.68
CA SER A 102 16.60 11.92 -22.24
C SER A 102 18.01 12.38 -21.84
N PHE A 103 18.62 11.77 -20.82
CA PHE A 103 20.01 12.07 -20.40
C PHE A 103 21.07 11.37 -21.27
N GLN A 104 20.69 10.49 -22.21
CA GLN A 104 21.61 9.85 -23.16
C GLN A 104 21.84 10.66 -24.45
N ILE A 105 22.21 11.93 -24.35
CA ILE A 105 22.75 12.71 -25.48
C ILE A 105 24.22 13.02 -25.21
N ASN A 106 25.09 12.10 -25.67
CA ASN A 106 26.49 12.27 -26.09
C ASN A 106 27.36 11.07 -25.70
N GLY A 107 27.30 10.01 -26.50
CA GLY A 107 28.24 8.89 -26.42
C GLY A 107 27.67 7.64 -27.05
N ALA A 108 28.16 7.31 -28.26
CA ALA A 108 28.00 6.06 -29.01
C ALA A 108 26.87 5.09 -28.57
N HIS A 109 25.86 5.00 -29.43
CA HIS A 109 24.75 4.04 -29.35
C HIS A 109 25.19 2.63 -28.92
N LYS A 110 24.82 2.25 -27.69
CA LYS A 110 24.33 0.91 -27.40
C LYS A 110 22.87 1.07 -27.01
N GLN A 111 21.96 0.59 -27.85
CA GLN A 111 20.59 0.35 -27.41
C GLN A 111 20.65 -0.43 -26.09
N PRO A 112 19.98 0.03 -25.02
CA PRO A 112 19.74 -0.84 -23.89
C PRO A 112 18.94 -2.02 -24.42
N GLN A 113 19.57 -3.20 -24.53
CA GLN A 113 18.81 -4.43 -24.65
C GLN A 113 18.18 -4.69 -23.29
N ALA A 114 17.06 -4.00 -23.03
CA ALA A 114 16.12 -4.43 -22.04
C ALA A 114 15.42 -5.65 -22.63
N GLU A 115 16.05 -6.82 -22.48
CA GLU A 115 15.27 -8.05 -22.60
C GLU A 115 14.23 -8.03 -21.48
N PRO A 116 12.94 -8.11 -21.83
CA PRO A 116 11.90 -8.15 -20.83
C PRO A 116 12.12 -9.44 -20.02
N ILE A 117 12.40 -9.29 -18.71
CA ILE A 117 12.60 -10.44 -17.81
C ILE A 117 11.34 -11.34 -17.79
N LEU A 118 10.20 -10.82 -18.27
CA LEU A 118 8.97 -11.57 -18.49
C LEU A 118 8.31 -11.15 -19.82
N PRO A 119 7.86 -12.09 -20.67
CA PRO A 119 7.14 -11.74 -21.89
C PRO A 119 5.88 -10.93 -21.55
N SER A 120 5.62 -9.89 -22.35
CA SER A 120 4.40 -9.09 -22.27
C SER A 120 3.18 -10.00 -22.35
N VAL A 121 2.44 -10.14 -21.25
CA VAL A 121 1.18 -10.91 -21.27
C VAL A 121 0.19 -10.16 -22.15
N PRO A 122 -0.36 -10.76 -23.21
CA PRO A 122 -1.40 -10.11 -24.00
C PRO A 122 -2.61 -9.83 -23.11
N ILE A 123 -3.11 -8.59 -23.13
CA ILE A 123 -4.36 -8.23 -22.48
C ILE A 123 -5.48 -9.04 -23.14
N GLN A 124 -5.90 -10.14 -22.51
CA GLN A 124 -7.06 -10.91 -22.95
C GLN A 124 -8.30 -10.03 -22.79
N LYS A 125 -8.79 -9.48 -23.90
CA LYS A 125 -10.16 -8.99 -23.99
C LYS A 125 -11.09 -10.20 -23.81
N LYS A 126 -11.81 -10.19 -22.69
CA LYS A 126 -12.82 -11.17 -22.24
C LYS A 126 -12.28 -12.17 -21.22
N MET A 127 -12.58 -11.89 -19.95
CA MET A 127 -12.42 -12.81 -18.84
C MET A 127 -13.40 -13.99 -19.08
N GLN A 128 -12.86 -15.13 -19.50
CA GLN A 128 -13.62 -16.38 -19.48
C GLN A 128 -13.58 -16.89 -18.05
N THR A 129 -14.76 -17.03 -17.43
CA THR A 129 -14.89 -17.66 -16.11
C THR A 129 -14.51 -19.13 -16.23
N VAL A 130 -13.25 -19.46 -15.99
CA VAL A 130 -12.82 -20.82 -15.74
C VAL A 130 -13.18 -21.12 -14.28
N VAL A 131 -14.29 -21.82 -14.05
CA VAL A 131 -14.57 -22.42 -12.75
C VAL A 131 -13.59 -23.57 -12.55
N GLN A 132 -12.43 -23.28 -11.97
CA GLN A 132 -11.54 -24.32 -11.45
C GLN A 132 -12.20 -24.94 -10.22
N LYS A 133 -12.78 -26.14 -10.41
CA LYS A 133 -13.37 -26.96 -9.36
C LYS A 133 -12.28 -27.82 -8.72
N SER A 134 -11.30 -27.20 -8.08
CA SER A 134 -10.40 -27.89 -7.15
C SER A 134 -10.88 -27.61 -5.72
N PRO A 135 -11.02 -28.63 -4.85
CA PRO A 135 -11.40 -28.39 -3.47
C PRO A 135 -10.32 -27.54 -2.78
N LEU A 136 -10.76 -26.47 -2.11
CA LEU A 136 -9.90 -25.65 -1.29
C LEU A 136 -9.18 -26.54 -0.25
N PRO A 137 -7.87 -26.36 -0.03
CA PRO A 137 -7.18 -27.07 1.04
C PRO A 137 -7.84 -26.73 2.38
N ALA A 138 -7.99 -27.74 3.25
CA ALA A 138 -8.56 -27.55 4.56
C ALA A 138 -7.77 -26.47 5.33
N PRO A 139 -8.45 -25.58 6.08
CA PRO A 139 -7.77 -24.57 6.87
C PRO A 139 -6.82 -25.25 7.87
N PRO A 140 -5.65 -24.64 8.14
CA PRO A 140 -4.73 -25.17 9.14
C PRO A 140 -5.43 -25.25 10.50
N LEU A 141 -5.30 -26.40 11.16
CA LEU A 141 -5.84 -26.61 12.48
C LEU A 141 -5.08 -25.70 13.47
N ILE A 142 -5.69 -24.61 13.91
CA ILE A 142 -5.13 -23.73 14.94
C ILE A 142 -5.24 -24.48 16.27
N MET A 143 -4.13 -25.05 16.73
CA MET A 143 -4.03 -25.54 18.10
C MET A 143 -3.91 -24.33 19.03
N ALA A 144 -5.06 -23.78 19.44
CA ALA A 144 -5.11 -22.83 20.54
C ALA A 144 -4.80 -23.59 21.84
N SER A 145 -3.53 -23.64 22.24
CA SER A 145 -3.20 -24.05 23.60
C SER A 145 -3.64 -22.93 24.55
N ASN A 146 -4.68 -23.25 25.33
CA ASN A 146 -5.18 -22.57 26.52
C ASN A 146 -6.26 -21.50 26.30
N HIS A 147 -7.40 -21.74 26.95
CA HIS A 147 -8.50 -20.80 27.13
C HIS A 147 -7.99 -19.49 27.73
N SER A 148 -8.22 -18.38 27.03
CA SER A 148 -8.02 -17.04 27.60
C SER A 148 -9.16 -16.73 28.58
N ASN A 149 -8.86 -16.69 29.88
CA ASN A 149 -9.80 -16.31 30.94
C ASN A 149 -9.93 -14.78 31.10
N LYS A 150 -9.93 -14.01 30.01
CA LYS A 150 -10.05 -12.55 30.09
C LYS A 150 -11.52 -12.15 30.19
N THR A 151 -11.98 -11.85 31.40
CA THR A 151 -13.26 -11.17 31.66
C THR A 151 -13.06 -9.66 31.58
N THR A 152 -13.76 -9.01 30.65
CA THR A 152 -13.83 -7.55 30.59
C THR A 152 -15.08 -7.10 31.34
N HIS A 153 -14.91 -6.51 32.52
CA HIS A 153 -15.98 -5.79 33.21
C HIS A 153 -15.96 -4.33 32.75
N SER A 154 -16.88 -3.96 31.86
CA SER A 154 -17.20 -2.55 31.60
C SER A 154 -18.01 -2.00 32.78
N ARG A 155 -17.55 -0.90 33.38
CA ARG A 155 -18.41 0.01 34.14
C ARG A 155 -18.95 1.08 33.21
#